data_AF-A0A357TB15-F1
#
_entry.id   AF-A0A357TB15-F1
#
_cell.length_a   1.000
_cell.length_b   1.000
_cell.length_c   1.000
_cell.angle_alpha   90.00
_cell.angle_beta   90.00
_cell.angle_gamma   90.00
#
_symmetry.space_group_name_H-M   'P 1'
#
loop_
_entity.id
_entity.type
_entity.pdbx_description
1 polymer ?
#
loop_
_entity_poly.entity_id
_entity_poly.type
_entity_poly.pdbx_seq_one_letter_code
_entity_poly.pdbx_strand_id
1 'polypeptide(L)'
;MFFVKDKYVFGMALVRFFSAFMEFSAAVLMLKLNRVDKAMQVNAFLALVGPIVLITATGIGLAGLAGKTSPYKLILIALGVFLIVVGARK
;
A
#
# COMPACT_ATOMS: atom_id res chain seq x y z
N MET A 1 -21.72 12.85 0.70
CA MET A 1 -21.10 13.04 2.02
C MET A 1 -20.59 11.69 2.51
N PHE A 2 -19.27 11.52 2.68
CA PHE A 2 -18.70 10.23 3.12
C PHE A 2 -18.96 10.04 4.62
N PHE A 3 -19.98 9.26 4.98
CA PHE A 3 -20.12 8.78 6.36
C PHE A 3 -19.26 7.53 6.54
N VAL A 4 -18.07 7.71 7.10
CA VAL A 4 -17.18 6.58 7.39
C VAL A 4 -17.62 5.91 8.68
N LYS A 5 -18.35 4.79 8.56
CA LYS A 5 -18.86 4.02 9.70
C LYS A 5 -17.88 2.94 10.18
N ASP A 6 -17.07 2.40 9.28
CA ASP A 6 -16.17 1.28 9.58
C ASP A 6 -14.73 1.77 9.78
N LYS A 7 -14.20 1.55 10.98
CA LYS A 7 -12.83 1.96 11.38
C LYS A 7 -11.73 1.29 10.55
N TYR A 8 -11.96 0.07 10.05
CA TYR A 8 -10.99 -0.64 9.20
C TYR A 8 -10.99 -0.05 7.79
N VAL A 9 -12.17 0.27 7.25
CA VAL A 9 -12.27 0.98 5.97
C VAL A 9 -11.60 2.34 6.05
N PHE A 10 -11.82 3.09 7.14
CA PHE A 10 -11.12 4.35 7.38
C PHE A 10 -9.60 4.17 7.40
N GLY A 11 -9.10 3.17 8.15
CA GLY A 11 -7.67 2.87 8.21
C GLY A 11 -7.07 2.51 6.85
N MET A 12 -7.75 1.66 6.07
CA MET A 12 -7.31 1.32 4.71
C MET A 12 -7.27 2.56 3.80
N ALA A 13 -8.29 3.41 3.87
CA ALA A 13 -8.34 4.65 3.09
C ALA A 13 -7.21 5.61 3.50
N LEU A 14 -6.94 5.78 4.79
CA LEU A 14 -5.84 6.62 5.28
C LEU A 14 -4.47 6.16 4.76
N VAL A 15 -4.20 4.85 4.80
CA VAL A 15 -2.95 4.29 4.25
C VAL A 15 -2.82 4.62 2.76
N ARG A 16 -3.92 4.57 1.99
CA ARG A 16 -3.92 4.93 0.57
C ARG A 16 -3.73 6.42 0.34
N PHE A 17 -4.36 7.28 1.13
CA PHE A 17 -4.15 8.73 1.03
C PHE A 17 -2.70 9.11 1.35
N PHE A 18 -2.10 8.49 2.38
CA PHE A 18 -0.69 8.70 2.70
C PHE A 18 0.23 8.23 1.57
N SER A 19 -0.03 7.05 1.00
CA SER A 19 0.67 6.56 -0.19
C SER A 19 0.57 7.55 -1.37
N ALA A 20 -0.64 8.02 -1.69
CA ALA A 20 -0.87 8.95 -2.78
C ALA A 20 -0.14 10.28 -2.57
N PHE A 21 -0.07 10.75 -1.32
CA PHE A 21 0.70 11.95 -0.98
C PHE A 21 2.20 11.75 -1.21
N MET A 22 2.75 10.58 -0.86
CA MET A 22 4.16 10.27 -1.14
C MET A 22 4.44 10.18 -2.64
N GLU A 23 3.58 9.53 -3.42
CA GLU A 23 3.67 9.46 -4.89
C GLU A 23 3.64 10.86 -5.51
N PHE A 24 2.71 11.69 -5.07
CA PHE A 24 2.59 13.07 -5.54
C PHE A 24 3.84 13.89 -5.18
N SER A 25 4.33 13.78 -3.94
CA SER A 25 5.55 14.48 -3.49
C SER A 25 6.78 14.03 -4.28
N ALA A 26 6.90 12.74 -4.56
CA ALA A 26 7.97 12.18 -5.38
C ALA A 26 7.90 12.71 -6.81
N ALA A 27 6.71 12.75 -7.43
CA ALA A 27 6.52 13.31 -8.77
C ALA A 27 6.93 14.79 -8.82
N VAL A 28 6.49 15.60 -7.85
CA VAL A 28 6.90 17.01 -7.74
C VAL A 28 8.41 17.15 -7.58
N LEU A 29 9.04 16.30 -6.76
CA LEU A 29 10.50 16.29 -6.58
C LEU A 29 11.24 15.91 -7.86
N MET A 30 10.76 14.91 -8.61
CA MET A 30 11.33 14.52 -9.91
C MET A 30 11.27 15.69 -10.91
N LEU A 31 10.13 16.39 -10.99
CA LEU A 31 9.97 17.57 -11.84
C LEU A 31 10.91 18.70 -11.41
N LYS A 32 11.07 18.93 -10.10
CA LYS A 32 11.97 19.96 -9.56
C LYS A 32 13.44 19.66 -9.85
N LEU A 33 13.85 18.39 -9.76
CA LEU A 33 15.23 17.97 -10.04
C LEU A 33 15.55 17.98 -11.54
N ASN A 34 14.53 17.82 -12.39
CA ASN A 34 14.57 17.90 -13.86
C ASN A 34 15.74 17.13 -14.50
N ARG A 35 16.04 15.95 -13.93
CA ARG A 35 17.18 15.12 -14.30
C ARG A 35 16.81 13.65 -14.16
N VAL A 36 16.99 12.88 -15.24
CA VAL A 36 16.56 11.47 -15.29
C VAL A 36 17.30 10.63 -14.25
N ASP A 37 18.60 10.84 -14.06
CA ASP A 37 19.41 10.11 -13.06
C ASP A 37 18.90 10.32 -11.64
N LYS A 38 18.48 11.55 -11.30
CA LYS A 38 17.88 11.87 -10.01
C LYS A 38 16.46 11.33 -9.88
N ALA A 39 15.66 11.41 -10.94
CA ALA A 39 14.31 10.85 -10.95
C ALA A 39 14.32 9.33 -10.75
N MET A 40 15.28 8.62 -11.34
CA MET A 40 15.47 7.18 -11.11
C MET A 40 15.80 6.85 -9.66
N GLN A 41 16.61 7.67 -8.98
CA GLN A 41 16.91 7.50 -7.55
C GLN A 41 15.66 7.68 -6.68
N VAL A 42 14.83 8.69 -6.97
CA VAL A 42 13.55 8.89 -6.29
C VAL A 42 12.63 7.70 -6.53
N ASN A 43 12.53 7.22 -7.78
CA ASN A 43 11.69 6.07 -8.12
C ASN A 43 12.15 4.78 -7.44
N ALA A 44 13.47 4.57 -7.30
CA ALA A 44 14.01 3.44 -6.56
C ALA A 44 13.61 3.45 -5.08
N PHE A 45 13.56 4.63 -4.45
CA PHE A 45 13.03 4.77 -3.10
C PHE A 45 11.51 4.49 -3.05
N LEU A 46 10.77 5.04 -4.02
CA LEU A 46 9.32 4.89 -4.12
C LEU A 46 8.89 3.44 -4.39
N ALA A 47 9.74 2.63 -5.03
CA ALA A 47 9.48 1.21 -5.27
C ALA A 47 9.20 0.42 -3.98
N LEU A 48 9.69 0.87 -2.82
CA LEU A 48 9.41 0.25 -1.52
C LEU A 48 8.03 0.63 -0.95
N VAL A 49 7.47 1.77 -1.36
CA VAL A 49 6.19 2.27 -0.85
C VAL A 49 5.05 1.34 -1.22
N GLY A 50 5.01 0.87 -2.47
CA GLY A 50 3.95 -0.03 -2.97
C GLY A 50 3.77 -1.29 -2.11
N PRO A 51 4.82 -2.10 -1.90
CA PRO A 51 4.77 -3.27 -1.02
C PRO A 51 4.36 -2.95 0.42
N ILE A 52 4.88 -1.87 1.02
CA ILE A 52 4.53 -1.47 2.39
C ILE A 52 3.04 -1.13 2.51
N VAL A 53 2.52 -0.37 1.54
CA VAL A 53 1.11 0.04 1.47
C VAL A 53 0.20 -1.17 1.26
N LEU A 54 0.60 -2.10 0.39
CA LEU A 54 -0.13 -3.35 0.15
C LEU A 54 -0.24 -4.19 1.44
N ILE A 55 0.88 -4.45 2.12
CA ILE A 55 0.90 -5.25 3.35
C ILE A 55 0.07 -4.57 4.43
N THR A 56 0.26 -3.27 4.64
CA THR A 56 -0.40 -2.52 5.71
C THR A 56 -1.91 -2.44 5.49
N ALA A 57 -2.36 -2.02 4.31
CA ALA A 57 -3.79 -1.91 4.01
C ALA A 57 -4.48 -3.29 4.04
N THR A 58 -3.83 -4.32 3.49
CA THR A 58 -4.40 -5.68 3.51
C THR A 58 -4.44 -6.25 4.93
N GLY A 59 -3.42 -5.98 5.76
CA GLY A 59 -3.41 -6.35 7.18
C GLY A 59 -4.57 -5.73 7.95
N ILE A 60 -4.86 -4.44 7.73
CA ILE A 60 -6.02 -3.76 8.32
C ILE A 60 -7.33 -4.42 7.82
N GLY A 61 -7.43 -4.72 6.53
CA GLY A 61 -8.60 -5.41 5.96
C GLY A 61 -8.83 -6.79 6.57
N LEU A 62 -7.77 -7.60 6.68
CA LEU A 62 -7.82 -8.92 7.31
C LEU A 62 -8.23 -8.83 8.79
N ALA A 63 -7.71 -7.85 9.54
CA ALA A 63 -8.11 -7.61 10.91
C ALA A 63 -9.61 -7.24 11.03
N GLY A 64 -10.15 -6.51 10.05
CA GLY A 64 -11.58 -6.17 9.99
C GLY A 64 -12.50 -7.35 9.64
N LEU A 65 -11.97 -8.35 8.94
CA LEU A 65 -12.64 -9.59 8.55
C LEU A 65 -12.47 -10.73 9.57
N ALA A 66 -11.56 -10.59 10.53
CA ALA A 66 -11.32 -11.60 11.57
C ALA A 66 -12.61 -11.91 12.34
N GLY A 67 -12.94 -13.21 12.46
CA GLY A 67 -14.19 -13.67 13.09
C GLY A 67 -15.47 -13.45 12.28
N LYS A 68 -15.41 -12.69 11.17
CA LYS A 68 -16.56 -12.44 10.26
C LYS A 68 -16.49 -13.25 8.97
N THR A 69 -15.39 -13.97 8.74
CA THR A 69 -15.13 -14.73 7.52
C THR A 69 -14.37 -16.02 7.87
N SER A 70 -14.55 -17.06 7.05
CA SER A 70 -13.86 -18.34 7.23
C SER A 70 -12.33 -18.16 7.30
N PRO A 71 -11.65 -18.80 8.28
CA PRO A 71 -10.19 -18.76 8.40
C PRO A 71 -9.45 -19.18 7.12
N TYR A 72 -10.00 -20.13 6.37
CA TYR A 72 -9.44 -20.57 5.09
C TYR A 72 -9.30 -19.43 4.08
N LYS A 73 -10.31 -18.56 3.97
CA LYS A 73 -10.28 -17.40 3.06
C LYS A 73 -9.24 -16.37 3.51
N LEU A 74 -9.10 -16.17 4.82
CA LEU A 74 -8.10 -15.24 5.37
C LEU A 74 -6.67 -15.72 5.08
N ILE A 75 -6.42 -17.03 5.25
CA ILE A 75 -5.13 -17.65 4.92
C ILE A 75 -4.84 -17.50 3.42
N LEU A 76 -5.84 -17.72 2.56
CA LEU A 76 -5.66 -17.59 1.10
C LEU A 76 -5.28 -16.16 0.70
N ILE A 77 -5.93 -15.14 1.28
CA ILE A 77 -5.59 -13.74 1.03
C ILE A 77 -4.16 -13.42 1.53
N ALA A 78 -3.83 -13.87 2.74
CA ALA A 78 -2.49 -13.68 3.30
C ALA A 78 -1.40 -14.35 2.45
N LEU A 79 -1.67 -15.56 1.93
CA LEU A 79 -0.79 -16.26 1.00
C LEU A 79 -0.64 -15.49 -0.32
N GLY A 80 -1.73 -14.94 -0.86
CA GLY A 80 -1.68 -14.10 -2.06
C GLY A 80 -0.77 -12.88 -1.87
N VAL A 81 -0.89 -12.16 -0.75
CA VAL A 81 0.01 -11.04 -0.43
C VAL A 81 1.46 -11.53 -0.29
N PHE A 82 1.67 -12.66 0.40
CA PHE A 82 3.00 -13.25 0.55
C PHE A 82 3.64 -13.58 -0.80
N LEU A 83 2.90 -14.21 -1.72
CA LEU A 83 3.36 -14.53 -3.06
C LEU A 83 3.69 -13.27 -3.88
N ILE A 84 2.88 -12.21 -3.79
CA ILE A 84 3.18 -10.93 -4.44
C ILE A 84 4.50 -10.36 -3.92
N VAL A 85 4.67 -10.34 -2.59
CA VAL A 85 5.88 -9.81 -1.96
C VAL A 85 7.10 -10.64 -2.34
N VAL A 86 7.02 -11.96 -2.31
CA VAL A 86 8.11 -12.86 -2.70
C VAL A 86 8.44 -12.71 -4.18
N GLY A 87 7.44 -12.68 -5.07
CA GLY A 87 7.64 -12.51 -6.51
C GLY A 87 8.16 -11.13 -6.91
N ALA A 88 7.94 -10.11 -6.09
CA ALA A 88 8.49 -8.77 -6.29
C ALA A 88 9.96 -8.63 -5.84
N ARG A 89 10.50 -9.62 -5.12
CA ARG A 89 11.93 -9.65 -4.78
C ARG A 89 12.73 -10.05 -6.01
N LYS A 90 13.81 -9.32 -6.28
CA LYS A 90 14.82 -9.69 -7.29
C LYS A 90 15.57 -10.95 -6.88
#